data_AF-A0A354WE71-F1
#
_entry.id   AF-A0A354WE71-F1
#
_cell.length_a   1.000
_cell.length_b   1.000
_cell.length_c   1.000
_cell.angle_alpha   90.00
_cell.angle_beta   90.00
_cell.angle_gamma   90.00
#
_symmetry.space_group_name_H-M   'P 1'
#
loop_
_entity.id
_entity.type
_entity.pdbx_description
1 polymer ?
#
loop_
_entity_poly.entity_id
_entity_poly.type
_entity_poly.pdbx_seq_one_letter_code
_entity_poly.pdbx_strand_id
1 'polypeptide(L)'
;SITLDNVLVDTGATTLCLPALAIAQLGLELLKEVDVATATGISSSRIFQDAKISLCGREGTFECLELPGGRDALIGVIPLEALGLEPDLRHQTLRVLPSESVDTYLTIL
;
A
#
# COMPACT_ATOMS: atom_id res chain seq x y z
N SER A 1 0.53 -1.39 17.01
CA SER A 1 1.11 -1.44 15.65
C SER A 1 1.88 -2.74 15.49
N ILE A 2 2.12 -3.15 14.25
CA ILE A 2 2.99 -4.27 13.89
C ILE A 2 4.06 -3.77 12.92
N THR A 3 5.21 -4.44 12.85
CA THR A 3 6.23 -4.19 11.82
C THR A 3 6.15 -5.31 10.79
N LEU A 4 6.13 -4.95 9.51
CA LEU A 4 6.18 -5.89 8.40
C LEU A 4 7.53 -5.71 7.70
N ASP A 5 8.31 -6.78 7.66
CA ASP A 5 9.58 -6.83 6.93
C ASP A 5 9.34 -7.32 5.50
N ASN A 6 10.25 -6.97 4.57
CA ASN A 6 10.21 -7.42 3.18
C ASN A 6 8.90 -7.12 2.43
N VAL A 7 8.25 -6.00 2.74
CA VAL A 7 7.06 -5.53 2.01
C VAL A 7 7.46 -5.21 0.55
N LEU A 8 6.74 -5.79 -0.40
CA LEU A 8 7.01 -5.59 -1.82
C LEU A 8 6.55 -4.21 -2.28
N VAL A 9 7.42 -3.47 -2.96
CA VAL A 9 7.05 -2.26 -3.70
C VAL A 9 6.56 -2.69 -5.07
N ASP A 10 5.26 -2.55 -5.34
CA ASP A 10 4.63 -3.02 -6.58
C ASP A 10 3.91 -1.87 -7.30
N THR A 11 4.58 -1.27 -8.28
CA THR A 11 3.99 -0.20 -9.11
C THR A 11 2.86 -0.70 -10.02
N GLY A 12 2.66 -2.02 -10.14
CA GLY A 12 1.51 -2.61 -10.82
C GLY A 12 0.26 -2.68 -9.93
N ALA A 13 0.40 -2.49 -8.62
CA ALA A 13 -0.71 -2.43 -7.67
C ALA A 13 -1.15 -0.98 -7.42
N THR A 14 -2.47 -0.78 -7.29
CA THR A 14 -3.04 0.54 -7.05
C THR A 14 -2.84 1.00 -5.60
N THR A 15 -3.04 0.11 -4.62
CA THR A 15 -3.14 0.47 -3.19
C THR A 15 -2.31 -0.44 -2.29
N LEU A 16 -2.38 -0.19 -0.97
CA LEU A 16 -1.82 -1.05 0.07
C LEU A 16 -2.55 -2.40 0.09
N CYS A 17 -1.81 -3.50 0.10
CA CYS A 17 -2.39 -4.82 0.28
C CYS A 17 -1.73 -5.53 1.46
N LEU A 18 -2.53 -6.07 2.38
CA LEU A 18 -2.06 -6.70 3.60
C LEU A 18 -2.50 -8.17 3.68
N PRO A 19 -1.68 -9.05 4.29
CA PRO A 19 -2.10 -10.40 4.63
C PRO A 19 -3.24 -10.36 5.65
N ALA A 20 -4.17 -11.32 5.56
CA ALA A 20 -5.28 -11.47 6.51
C ALA A 20 -4.84 -11.46 7.99
N LEU A 21 -3.68 -12.06 8.29
CA LEU A 21 -3.11 -12.08 9.64
C LEU A 21 -2.74 -10.67 10.14
N ALA A 22 -2.12 -9.85 9.29
CA ALA A 22 -1.75 -8.47 9.62
C ALA A 22 -2.99 -7.62 9.87
N ILE A 23 -4.00 -7.74 9.01
CA ILE A 23 -5.30 -7.06 9.13
C ILE A 23 -5.97 -7.42 10.47
N ALA A 24 -6.02 -8.72 10.80
CA ALA A 24 -6.61 -9.21 12.04
C ALA A 24 -5.84 -8.74 13.29
N GLN A 25 -4.50 -8.76 13.26
CA GLN A 25 -3.66 -8.28 14.37
C GLN A 25 -3.81 -6.78 14.61
N LEU A 26 -3.99 -6.01 13.55
CA LEU A 26 -4.24 -4.58 13.62
C LEU A 26 -5.69 -4.25 14.00
N GLY A 27 -6.61 -5.21 13.91
CA GLY A 27 -8.02 -5.00 14.19
C GLY A 27 -8.70 -4.04 13.20
N LEU A 28 -8.26 -4.05 11.94
CA LEU A 28 -8.83 -3.17 10.92
C LEU A 28 -10.28 -3.56 10.62
N GLU A 29 -11.11 -2.56 10.37
CA GLU A 29 -12.54 -2.76 10.09
C GLU A 29 -12.78 -3.01 8.60
N LEU A 30 -13.64 -3.97 8.30
CA LEU A 30 -14.07 -4.25 6.94
C LEU A 30 -14.88 -3.06 6.42
N LEU A 31 -14.42 -2.46 5.32
CA LEU A 31 -15.13 -1.38 4.64
C LEU A 31 -16.16 -1.94 3.65
N LYS A 32 -15.72 -2.85 2.77
CA LYS A 32 -16.54 -3.43 1.69
C LYS A 32 -15.92 -4.70 1.13
N GLU A 33 -16.75 -5.50 0.47
CA GLU A 33 -16.29 -6.59 -0.40
C GLU A 33 -16.38 -6.13 -1.85
N VAL A 34 -15.39 -6.50 -2.65
CA VAL A 34 -15.29 -6.15 -4.08
C VAL A 34 -14.93 -7.37 -4.90
N ASP A 35 -15.53 -7.50 -6.08
CA ASP A 35 -15.09 -8.46 -7.07
C ASP A 35 -13.78 -7.97 -7.71
N VAL A 36 -12.72 -8.77 -7.63
CA VAL A 36 -11.42 -8.52 -8.27
C VAL A 36 -11.17 -9.51 -9.40
N ALA A 37 -10.67 -8.99 -10.52
CA ALA A 37 -10.22 -9.80 -11.64
C ALA A 37 -8.84 -10.40 -11.32
N THR A 38 -8.74 -11.73 -11.30
CA THR A 38 -7.48 -12.46 -11.13
C THR A 38 -7.18 -13.31 -12.36
N ALA A 39 -5.93 -13.77 -12.50
CA ALA A 39 -5.52 -14.67 -13.58
C ALA A 39 -6.32 -15.99 -13.64
N THR A 40 -7.01 -16.35 -12.56
CA THR A 40 -7.82 -17.57 -12.43
C THR A 40 -9.34 -17.34 -12.52
N GLY A 41 -9.80 -16.09 -12.70
CA GLY A 41 -11.21 -15.73 -12.75
C GLY A 41 -11.57 -14.55 -11.83
N ILE A 42 -12.87 -14.29 -11.67
CA ILE A 42 -13.39 -13.30 -10.72
C ILE A 42 -13.31 -13.91 -9.32
N SER A 43 -12.67 -13.22 -8.38
CA SER A 43 -12.67 -13.58 -6.96
C SER A 43 -13.12 -12.41 -6.12
N SER A 44 -13.85 -12.65 -5.03
CA SER A 44 -14.14 -11.60 -4.05
C SER A 44 -12.88 -11.29 -3.23
N SER A 45 -12.61 -10.01 -3.03
CA SER A 45 -11.59 -9.49 -2.12
C SER A 45 -12.22 -8.49 -1.16
N ARG A 46 -11.63 -8.38 0.02
CA ARG A 46 -12.11 -7.53 1.11
C ARG A 46 -11.24 -6.29 1.21
N ILE A 47 -11.89 -5.14 1.31
CA ILE A 47 -11.21 -3.86 1.56
C ILE A 47 -11.48 -3.46 3.00
N PHE A 48 -10.41 -3.08 3.70
CA PHE A 48 -10.45 -2.60 5.07
C PHE A 48 -10.05 -1.14 5.13
N GLN A 49 -10.60 -0.40 6.09
CA GLN A 49 -10.39 1.04 6.22
C GLN A 49 -9.32 1.39 7.28
N ASP A 50 -8.87 2.65 7.21
CA ASP A 50 -8.04 3.30 8.22
C ASP A 50 -6.71 2.60 8.57
N ALA A 51 -6.09 1.93 7.59
CA ALA A 51 -4.76 1.38 7.75
C ALA A 51 -3.72 2.51 7.77
N LYS A 52 -3.28 2.91 8.97
CA LYS A 52 -2.18 3.86 9.15
C LYS A 52 -0.84 3.16 8.98
N ILE A 53 -0.02 3.63 8.05
CA ILE A 53 1.35 3.14 7.82
C ILE A 53 2.38 4.22 8.13
N SER A 54 3.58 3.78 8.53
CA SER A 54 4.77 4.63 8.67
C SER A 54 5.90 4.02 7.85
N LEU A 55 6.45 4.79 6.91
CA LEU A 55 7.50 4.35 5.99
C LEU A 55 8.42 5.53 5.65
N CYS A 56 9.74 5.32 5.67
CA CYS A 56 10.73 6.36 5.36
C CYS A 56 10.55 7.66 6.17
N GLY A 57 10.11 7.56 7.44
CA GLY A 57 9.85 8.72 8.31
C GLY A 57 8.59 9.51 7.97
N ARG A 58 7.72 8.98 7.10
CA ARG A 58 6.45 9.58 6.69
C ARG A 58 5.29 8.70 7.12
N GLU A 59 4.12 9.31 7.29
CA GLU A 59 2.91 8.62 7.71
C GLU A 59 1.73 8.95 6.79
N GLY A 60 0.85 7.99 6.61
CA GLY A 60 -0.39 8.14 5.84
C GLY A 60 -1.41 7.09 6.25
N THR A 61 -2.68 7.36 5.95
CA THR A 61 -3.81 6.46 6.23
C THR A 61 -4.44 6.06 4.91
N PHE A 62 -4.65 4.76 4.72
CA PHE A 62 -5.10 4.19 3.44
C PHE A 62 -6.16 3.11 3.64
N GLU A 63 -7.00 2.90 2.62
CA GLU A 63 -7.73 1.63 2.48
C GLU A 63 -6.72 0.52 2.14
N CYS A 64 -6.87 -0.67 2.74
CA CYS A 64 -6.06 -1.82 2.38
C CYS A 64 -6.88 -2.97 1.80
N LEU A 65 -6.39 -3.56 0.72
CA LEU A 65 -6.95 -4.77 0.14
C LEU A 65 -6.40 -6.01 0.87
N GLU A 66 -7.24 -6.97 1.19
CA GLU A 66 -6.80 -8.26 1.69
C GLU A 66 -6.22 -9.12 0.56
N LEU A 67 -5.00 -9.63 0.77
CA LEU A 67 -4.36 -10.57 -0.14
C LEU A 67 -4.87 -12.00 0.06
N PRO A 68 -5.39 -12.66 -0.99
CA PRO A 68 -5.75 -14.07 -0.90
C PRO A 68 -4.50 -14.95 -0.76
N GLY A 69 -4.58 -15.98 0.08
CA GLY A 69 -3.56 -17.03 0.18
C GLY A 69 -2.30 -16.67 0.98
N GLY A 70 -2.34 -15.63 1.83
CA GLY A 70 -1.26 -15.35 2.78
C GLY A 70 0.04 -14.86 2.12
N ARG A 71 -0.07 -14.20 0.96
CA ARG A 71 1.07 -13.57 0.27
C ARG A 71 1.63 -12.41 1.10
N ASP A 72 2.89 -12.08 0.83
CA ASP A 72 3.59 -10.96 1.47
C ASP A 72 2.86 -9.64 1.24
N ALA A 73 2.91 -8.75 2.23
CA ALA A 73 2.36 -7.41 2.09
C ALA A 73 3.00 -6.67 0.92
N LEU A 74 2.24 -5.79 0.27
CA LEU A 74 2.77 -4.94 -0.79
C LEU A 74 2.22 -3.52 -0.70
N ILE A 75 3.00 -2.58 -1.22
CA ILE A 75 2.66 -1.16 -1.31
C ILE A 75 2.53 -0.75 -2.78
N GLY A 76 1.33 -0.33 -3.16
CA GLY A 76 1.02 0.16 -4.49
C GLY A 76 1.33 1.65 -4.70
N VAL A 77 0.99 2.16 -5.88
CA VAL A 77 1.31 3.53 -6.30
C VAL A 77 0.65 4.61 -5.45
N ILE A 78 -0.61 4.45 -5.01
CA ILE A 78 -1.31 5.50 -4.24
C ILE A 78 -0.60 5.78 -2.91
N PRO A 79 -0.31 4.78 -2.04
CA PRO A 79 0.46 5.04 -0.83
C PRO A 79 1.87 5.58 -1.09
N LEU A 80 2.55 5.12 -2.14
CA LEU A 80 3.89 5.63 -2.50
C LEU A 80 3.84 7.12 -2.84
N GLU A 81 2.92 7.51 -3.73
CA GLU A 81 2.77 8.89 -4.18
C GLU A 81 2.29 9.81 -3.05
N ALA A 82 1.31 9.36 -2.26
CA ALA A 82 0.80 10.12 -1.11
C ALA A 82 1.88 10.34 -0.04
N LEU A 83 2.80 9.39 0.13
CA LEU A 83 3.97 9.54 0.99
C LEU A 83 5.14 10.22 0.29
N GLY A 84 5.04 10.62 -0.99
CA GLY A 84 6.13 11.23 -1.75
C GLY A 84 7.37 10.34 -1.86
N LEU A 85 7.16 9.05 -2.10
CA LEU A 85 8.21 8.04 -2.25
C LEU A 85 8.27 7.56 -3.69
N GLU A 86 9.47 7.61 -4.29
CA GLU A 86 9.70 7.15 -5.66
C GLU A 86 10.61 5.91 -5.65
N PRO A 87 10.23 4.81 -6.34
CA PRO A 87 11.11 3.66 -6.50
C PRO A 87 12.37 3.98 -7.31
N ASP A 88 13.55 3.80 -6.70
CA ASP A 88 14.83 3.81 -7.40
C ASP A 88 15.23 2.38 -7.75
N LEU A 89 14.90 1.97 -8.97
CA LEU A 89 15.17 0.62 -9.46
C LEU A 89 16.66 0.31 -9.66
N ARG A 90 17.50 1.34 -9.81
CA ARG A 90 18.95 1.15 -10.01
C ARG A 90 19.63 0.80 -8.70
N HIS A 91 19.25 1.47 -7.63
CA HIS A 91 19.82 1.25 -6.29
C HIS A 91 18.97 0.31 -5.45
N GLN A 92 17.79 -0.09 -5.92
CA GLN A 92 16.80 -0.90 -5.20
C GLN A 92 16.41 -0.27 -3.85
N THR A 93 16.12 1.03 -3.88
CA THR A 93 15.73 1.81 -2.69
C THR A 93 14.48 2.65 -2.98
N LEU A 94 13.90 3.23 -1.93
CA LEU A 94 12.88 4.27 -2.07
C LEU A 94 13.54 5.64 -1.90
N ARG A 95 13.43 6.49 -2.91
CA ARG A 95 13.84 7.90 -2.83
C ARG A 95 12.72 8.69 -2.17
N VAL A 96 13.07 9.42 -1.11
CA VAL A 96 12.16 10.34 -0.44
C VAL A 96 12.19 11.68 -1.20
N LEU A 97 11.07 12.04 -1.84
CA LEU A 97 10.97 13.30 -2.58
C LEU A 97 10.90 14.49 -1.62
N PRO A 98 11.41 15.68 -1.97
CA PRO A 98 11.37 16.85 -1.08
C PRO A 98 9.93 17.25 -0.72
N SER A 99 9.69 17.73 0.49
CA SER A 99 8.35 18.19 0.93
C SER A 99 8.05 19.66 0.58
N GLU A 100 9.06 20.45 0.23
CA GLU A 100 8.96 21.91 0.02
C GLU A 100 9.39 22.34 -1.40
N SER A 101 9.45 21.42 -2.36
CA SER A 101 9.87 21.70 -3.74
C SER A 101 8.77 21.39 -4.76
N VAL A 102 8.97 21.78 -6.02
CA VAL A 102 8.06 21.43 -7.14
C VAL A 102 8.20 19.97 -7.59
N ASP A 103 9.28 19.29 -7.21
CA ASP A 103 9.53 17.88 -7.55
C ASP A 103 8.76 16.95 -6.59
N THR A 104 7.42 17.01 -6.64
CA THR A 104 6.51 16.18 -5.83
C THR A 104 5.39 15.60 -6.70
N TYR A 105 4.64 14.65 -6.13
CA TYR A 105 3.40 14.16 -6.75
C TYR A 105 2.21 15.12 -6.59
N LEU A 106 2.35 16.21 -5.81
CA LEU A 106 1.28 17.19 -5.62
C LEU A 106 1.29 18.19 -6.78
N THR A 107 0.23 18.19 -7.59
CA THR A 107 0.02 19.16 -8.67
C THR A 107 -1.36 19.80 -8.51
N ILE A 108 -1.43 21.12 -8.65
CA ILE A 108 -2.69 21.87 -8.75
C ILE A 108 -2.72 22.45 -10.17
N LEU A 109 -3.78 22.14 -10.92
CA LEU A 109 -4.02 22.65 -12.29
C LEU A 109 -4.80 23.97 -12.26
#